data_AF-A0A6A4ZIN2-F1
#
_entry.id   AF-A0A6A4ZIN2-F1
#
_cell.length_a   1.000
_cell.length_b   1.000
_cell.length_c   1.000
_cell.angle_alpha   90.00
_cell.angle_beta   90.00
_cell.angle_gamma   90.00
#
_symmetry.space_group_name_H-M   'P 1'
#
loop_
_entity.id
_entity.type
_entity.pdbx_description
1 polymer ?
#
loop_
_entity_poly.entity_id
_entity_poly.type
_entity_poly.pdbx_seq_one_letter_code
_entity_poly.pdbx_strand_id
1 'polypeptide(L)'
;MRLLLAIAAWTCTMTTTAASPLCPTPYGTLDPLSQCVCKPGLSGLGCGQCSGDSACSVVGPTTRCITGFEYTKAMQSKTYSCVLSATLQAVFTDGAIGLTCNVPTAACSLSVFKSATGPQGPHAVDCNMTSCTFTGSTVTCGAIQCLCTDACSLMAKVLFEDSISNQPATLTATSNTTLHVALQGSPLPLDGTCAASSCELQTVTNGNSSTQTSSPVPPKAYSKALFLALAVVVVLFGGISLLLLLLTTSYIAQIVGTQKVGEEHDPLQTTHSTFSTTDSHVFAFEAIGCVAPRRGAKAASTPNESQEALILDSISGSLQRGQMLALMGPSGSGKTTLLNCLAGVANGTTEFTGRVLLNGVPLPRNFRQVAAYVHQDDCLLATLTVRESIEYSAFLRLPSSMTLVAKQQLVTRVLAELHLTHVADSRIGNASLRGVSGGERRRVSIGMELVTQPQ
;
A
#
# COMPACT_ATOMS: atom_id res chain seq x y z
N MET A 1 13.94 21.33 -64.16
CA MET A 1 14.29 21.72 -62.77
C MET A 1 13.63 20.70 -61.84
N ARG A 2 14.10 19.45 -61.74
CA ARG A 2 15.20 18.92 -60.89
C ARG A 2 15.18 19.46 -59.44
N LEU A 3 14.66 18.65 -58.50
CA LEU A 3 15.23 18.27 -57.18
C LEU A 3 14.15 17.42 -56.45
N LEU A 4 14.21 16.09 -56.37
CA LEU A 4 14.99 15.24 -55.44
C LEU A 4 14.93 15.66 -53.96
N LEU A 5 14.23 14.84 -53.15
CA LEU A 5 14.44 14.60 -51.70
C LEU A 5 13.69 13.29 -51.36
N ALA A 6 14.32 12.13 -51.54
CA ALA A 6 15.06 11.40 -50.50
C ALA A 6 14.18 10.91 -49.35
N ILE A 7 13.50 9.78 -49.56
CA ILE A 7 12.89 8.97 -48.51
C ILE A 7 14.04 8.19 -47.85
N ALA A 8 14.45 8.62 -46.67
CA ALA A 8 15.36 7.84 -45.83
C ALA A 8 14.54 6.80 -45.06
N ALA A 9 14.54 5.56 -45.55
CA ALA A 9 14.14 4.41 -44.77
C ALA A 9 15.20 4.19 -43.67
N TRP A 10 14.88 4.54 -42.44
CA TRP A 10 15.67 4.11 -41.29
C TRP A 10 15.22 2.70 -40.92
N THR A 11 15.94 1.70 -41.41
CA THR A 11 15.94 0.37 -40.82
C THR A 11 16.68 0.47 -39.49
N CYS A 12 15.93 0.72 -38.42
CA CYS A 12 16.43 0.58 -37.06
C CYS A 12 16.64 -0.92 -36.81
N THR A 13 17.85 -1.40 -37.08
CA THR A 13 18.32 -2.67 -36.54
C THR A 13 18.56 -2.46 -35.05
N MET A 14 17.49 -2.62 -34.28
CA MET A 14 17.58 -2.79 -32.84
C MET A 14 18.25 -4.14 -32.58
N THR A 15 19.57 -4.16 -32.49
CA THR A 15 20.26 -5.19 -31.72
C THR A 15 19.86 -5.00 -30.26
N THR A 16 18.76 -5.62 -29.87
CA THR A 16 18.42 -5.82 -28.46
C THR A 16 19.46 -6.79 -27.89
N THR A 17 20.56 -6.27 -27.37
CA THR A 17 21.36 -7.02 -26.40
C THR A 17 20.58 -6.98 -25.09
N ALA A 18 19.57 -7.85 -24.99
CA ALA A 18 18.96 -8.20 -23.71
C ALA A 18 20.05 -8.89 -22.88
N ALA A 19 20.68 -8.15 -21.97
CA ALA A 19 21.54 -8.73 -20.94
C ALA A 19 20.64 -9.54 -20.00
N SER A 20 20.48 -10.83 -20.31
CA SER A 20 19.78 -11.78 -19.44
C SER A 20 20.63 -11.98 -18.18
N PRO A 21 20.04 -12.05 -16.97
CA PRO A 21 20.81 -12.31 -15.77
C PRO A 21 21.29 -13.77 -15.82
N LEU A 22 22.56 -13.97 -16.16
CA LEU A 22 23.23 -15.26 -16.01
C LEU A 22 23.29 -15.59 -14.52
N CYS A 23 22.65 -16.69 -14.11
CA CYS A 23 22.76 -17.27 -12.78
C CYS A 23 24.27 -17.47 -12.45
N PRO A 24 24.87 -16.66 -11.56
CA PRO A 24 26.32 -16.68 -11.41
C PRO A 24 26.74 -17.97 -10.72
N THR A 25 27.40 -18.86 -11.45
CA THR A 25 28.12 -19.99 -10.85
C THR A 25 29.21 -19.43 -9.92
N PRO A 26 29.41 -19.96 -8.70
CA PRO A 26 28.95 -21.25 -8.16
C PRO A 26 27.66 -21.21 -7.31
N TYR A 27 26.94 -20.08 -7.25
CA TYR A 27 25.86 -19.84 -6.28
C TYR A 27 24.52 -20.52 -6.62
N GLY A 28 24.27 -20.78 -7.90
CA GLY A 28 23.05 -21.45 -8.38
C GLY A 28 23.27 -22.23 -9.67
N THR A 29 22.24 -22.98 -10.07
CA THR A 29 22.18 -23.71 -11.34
C THR A 29 20.94 -23.30 -12.12
N LEU A 30 21.01 -23.36 -13.45
CA LEU A 30 19.87 -23.10 -14.32
C LEU A 30 19.01 -24.37 -14.45
N ASP A 31 17.71 -24.21 -14.23
CA ASP A 31 16.73 -25.26 -14.51
C ASP A 31 16.34 -25.31 -15.99
N PRO A 32 15.67 -26.38 -16.46
CA PRO A 32 15.28 -26.57 -17.87
C PRO A 32 14.37 -25.45 -18.44
N LEU A 33 13.75 -24.65 -17.56
CA LEU A 33 12.91 -23.50 -17.90
C LEU A 33 13.67 -22.16 -17.85
N SER A 34 15.01 -22.19 -17.81
CA SER A 34 15.88 -21.01 -17.74
C SER A 34 15.71 -20.15 -16.48
N GLN A 35 15.23 -20.76 -15.38
CA GLN A 35 15.12 -20.12 -14.07
C GLN A 35 16.33 -20.48 -13.19
N CYS A 36 16.84 -19.53 -12.42
CA CYS A 36 17.99 -19.72 -11.54
C CYS A 36 17.53 -20.35 -10.21
N VAL A 37 17.98 -21.57 -9.92
CA VAL A 37 17.70 -22.28 -8.67
C VAL A 37 18.90 -22.15 -7.73
N CYS A 38 18.66 -21.59 -6.55
CA CYS A 38 19.68 -21.40 -5.53
C CYS A 38 20.01 -22.69 -4.81
N LYS A 39 21.29 -22.88 -4.49
CA LYS A 39 21.73 -23.99 -3.64
C LYS A 39 21.24 -23.80 -2.20
N PRO A 40 21.13 -24.88 -1.40
CA PRO A 40 20.57 -24.81 -0.05
C PRO A 40 21.27 -23.77 0.83
N GLY A 41 20.47 -22.93 1.49
CA GLY A 41 20.95 -21.86 2.37
C GLY A 41 21.32 -20.55 1.66
N LEU A 42 21.29 -20.51 0.32
CA LEU A 42 21.47 -19.31 -0.49
C LEU A 42 20.15 -18.75 -1.01
N SER A 43 20.03 -17.42 -1.06
CA SER A 43 18.84 -16.70 -1.53
C SER A 43 19.19 -15.35 -2.17
N GLY A 44 18.18 -14.53 -2.51
CA GLY A 44 18.41 -13.19 -3.08
C GLY A 44 18.73 -13.20 -4.58
N LEU A 45 19.00 -12.01 -5.13
CA LEU A 45 19.34 -11.83 -6.54
C LEU A 45 20.60 -12.64 -6.89
N GLY A 46 20.51 -13.53 -7.87
CA GLY A 46 21.64 -14.38 -8.28
C GLY A 46 22.14 -15.36 -7.20
N CYS A 47 21.34 -15.66 -6.17
CA CYS A 47 21.68 -16.58 -5.08
C CYS A 47 22.89 -16.15 -4.23
N GLY A 48 23.19 -14.86 -4.18
CA GLY A 48 24.35 -14.32 -3.46
C GLY A 48 24.17 -14.11 -1.96
N GLN A 49 22.95 -14.22 -1.42
CA GLN A 49 22.72 -14.07 0.02
C GLN A 49 22.91 -15.39 0.75
N CYS A 50 23.71 -15.38 1.81
CA CYS A 50 23.90 -16.52 2.69
C CYS A 50 23.09 -16.35 3.98
N SER A 51 22.57 -17.47 4.48
CA SER A 51 21.88 -17.56 5.79
C SER A 51 22.80 -18.07 6.92
N GLY A 52 23.99 -18.57 6.58
CA GLY A 52 25.00 -19.07 7.51
C GLY A 52 26.22 -19.65 6.79
N ASP A 53 27.27 -20.00 7.53
CA ASP A 53 28.55 -20.47 6.97
C ASP A 53 28.40 -21.76 6.14
N SER A 54 27.45 -22.62 6.50
CA SER A 54 27.12 -23.84 5.76
C SER A 54 26.58 -23.60 4.34
N ALA A 55 26.02 -22.41 4.08
CA ALA A 55 25.60 -22.04 2.73
C ALA A 55 26.82 -21.65 1.87
N CYS A 56 27.81 -21.01 2.48
CA CYS A 56 29.01 -20.55 1.80
C CYS A 56 30.00 -21.67 1.51
N SER A 57 30.00 -22.78 2.26
CA SER A 57 30.91 -23.92 2.05
C SER A 57 30.81 -24.55 0.66
N VAL A 58 29.70 -24.31 -0.04
CA VAL A 58 29.44 -24.77 -1.41
C VAL A 58 30.16 -23.92 -2.48
N VAL A 59 30.51 -22.67 -2.12
CA VAL A 59 31.30 -21.74 -2.93
C VAL A 59 32.80 -22.03 -2.78
N GLY A 60 33.23 -22.44 -1.57
CA GLY A 60 34.58 -22.91 -1.30
C GLY A 60 34.72 -23.47 0.12
N PRO A 61 35.68 -24.36 0.39
CA PRO A 61 35.84 -24.96 1.72
C PRO A 61 36.31 -23.97 2.80
N THR A 62 36.76 -22.77 2.40
CA THR A 62 37.27 -21.73 3.30
C THR A 62 36.41 -20.46 3.28
N THR A 63 35.16 -20.50 2.81
CA THR A 63 34.29 -19.32 2.75
C THR A 63 33.33 -19.26 3.93
N ARG A 64 33.13 -18.05 4.48
CA ARG A 64 32.19 -17.77 5.59
C ARG A 64 31.14 -16.74 5.19
N CYS A 65 29.98 -16.79 5.84
CA CYS A 65 28.90 -15.84 5.62
C CYS A 65 29.13 -14.59 6.48
N ILE A 66 29.11 -13.41 5.84
CA ILE A 66 29.23 -12.12 6.52
C ILE A 66 27.93 -11.36 6.32
N THR A 67 27.39 -10.84 7.41
CA THR A 67 26.16 -10.04 7.44
C THR A 67 26.44 -8.59 7.82
N GLY A 68 25.55 -7.68 7.41
CA GLY A 68 25.61 -6.25 7.77
C GLY A 68 25.97 -5.35 6.59
N PHE A 69 26.01 -4.03 6.79
CA PHE A 69 26.09 -3.05 5.69
C PHE A 69 27.50 -2.56 5.36
N GLU A 70 28.48 -2.77 6.23
CA GLU A 70 29.87 -2.32 6.01
C GLU A 70 30.63 -3.15 4.96
N TYR A 71 31.40 -2.47 4.10
CA TYR A 71 32.27 -3.11 3.09
C TYR A 71 33.67 -3.34 3.64
N THR A 72 34.14 -4.59 3.56
CA THR A 72 35.52 -4.98 3.88
C THR A 72 36.39 -4.98 2.62
N LYS A 73 37.70 -4.76 2.77
CA LYS A 73 38.66 -4.73 1.63
C LYS A 73 38.78 -6.05 0.87
N ALA A 74 38.34 -7.17 1.45
CA ALA A 74 38.42 -8.51 0.86
C ALA A 74 37.09 -8.97 0.24
N MET A 75 36.03 -8.16 0.33
CA MET A 75 34.71 -8.49 -0.20
C MET A 75 34.65 -8.33 -1.72
N GLN A 76 34.17 -9.36 -2.42
CA GLN A 76 34.02 -9.33 -3.87
C GLN A 76 32.64 -8.82 -4.30
N SER A 77 31.58 -9.30 -3.66
CA SER A 77 30.22 -8.85 -3.93
C SER A 77 29.42 -8.75 -2.64
N LYS A 78 28.31 -8.03 -2.68
CA LYS A 78 27.38 -7.92 -1.56
C LYS A 78 25.96 -7.83 -2.06
N THR A 79 25.08 -8.65 -1.49
CA THR A 79 23.69 -8.73 -1.91
C THR A 79 22.76 -8.29 -0.77
N TYR A 80 21.81 -7.45 -1.14
CA TYR A 80 20.79 -6.87 -0.30
C TYR A 80 19.43 -7.38 -0.75
N SER A 81 18.60 -7.72 0.23
CA SER A 81 17.20 -8.07 0.01
C SER A 81 16.38 -7.21 0.95
N CYS A 82 15.48 -6.44 0.36
CA CYS A 82 14.77 -5.37 1.02
C CYS A 82 13.28 -5.51 0.80
N VAL A 83 12.50 -5.30 1.85
CA VAL A 83 11.06 -5.06 1.75
C VAL A 83 10.86 -3.55 1.67
N LEU A 84 10.09 -3.09 0.68
CA LEU A 84 9.77 -1.67 0.51
C LEU A 84 9.05 -1.11 1.74
N SER A 85 9.30 0.16 2.06
CA SER A 85 8.54 0.90 3.06
C SER A 85 7.05 0.95 2.71
N ALA A 86 6.20 1.14 3.72
CA ALA A 86 4.75 1.27 3.52
C ALA A 86 4.38 2.41 2.54
N THR A 87 5.20 3.46 2.50
CA THR A 87 5.03 4.62 1.60
C THR A 87 5.30 4.24 0.14
N LEU A 88 6.26 3.36 -0.13
CA LEU A 88 6.61 2.92 -1.48
C LEU A 88 5.81 1.74 -1.99
N GLN A 89 5.23 0.93 -1.10
CA GLN A 89 4.28 -0.12 -1.45
C GLN A 89 3.02 0.43 -2.14
N ALA A 90 2.74 1.73 -2.04
CA ALA A 90 1.68 2.40 -2.79
C ALA A 90 2.00 2.54 -4.29
N VAL A 91 3.28 2.64 -4.66
CA VAL A 91 3.75 2.70 -6.06
C VAL A 91 4.01 1.30 -6.61
N PHE A 92 4.47 0.40 -5.73
CA PHE A 92 4.72 -1.01 -6.03
C PHE A 92 3.91 -1.89 -5.09
N THR A 93 2.65 -2.15 -5.44
CA THR A 93 1.77 -3.05 -4.67
C THR A 93 2.41 -4.43 -4.63
N ASP A 94 2.90 -4.81 -3.44
CA ASP A 94 3.71 -6.01 -3.16
C ASP A 94 5.13 -6.01 -3.75
N GLY A 95 5.82 -4.87 -3.87
CA GLY A 95 7.21 -4.82 -4.35
C GLY A 95 8.28 -5.14 -3.30
N ALA A 96 9.33 -5.86 -3.71
CA ALA A 96 10.57 -6.03 -2.96
C ALA A 96 11.76 -5.60 -3.83
N ILE A 97 12.84 -5.15 -3.18
CA ILE A 97 14.07 -4.73 -3.86
C ILE A 97 15.16 -5.77 -3.63
N GLY A 98 15.77 -6.23 -4.71
CA GLY A 98 17.04 -6.95 -4.69
C GLY A 98 18.14 -6.06 -5.24
N LEU A 99 19.20 -5.83 -4.47
CA LEU A 99 20.36 -5.06 -4.90
C LEU A 99 21.62 -5.91 -4.77
N THR A 100 22.48 -5.93 -5.77
CA THR A 100 23.79 -6.59 -5.71
C THR A 100 24.86 -5.63 -6.15
N CYS A 101 25.90 -5.48 -5.35
CA CYS A 101 27.05 -4.64 -5.66
C CYS A 101 28.31 -5.48 -5.76
N ASN A 102 29.05 -5.31 -6.85
CA ASN A 102 30.32 -5.97 -7.11
C ASN A 102 31.46 -4.95 -6.96
N VAL A 103 32.37 -5.23 -6.03
CA VAL A 103 33.47 -4.32 -5.63
C VAL A 103 34.56 -4.29 -6.71
N PRO A 104 35.11 -5.43 -7.20
CA PRO A 104 36.06 -5.45 -8.30
C PRO A 104 35.61 -4.71 -9.57
N THR A 105 34.34 -4.83 -9.94
CA THR A 105 33.82 -4.21 -11.18
C THR A 105 33.25 -2.81 -10.98
N ALA A 106 33.26 -2.29 -9.74
CA ALA A 106 32.67 -0.99 -9.39
C ALA A 106 31.23 -0.79 -9.94
N ALA A 107 30.41 -1.84 -9.86
CA ALA A 107 29.07 -1.85 -10.44
C ALA A 107 28.03 -2.42 -9.46
N CYS A 108 26.81 -1.88 -9.51
CA CYS A 108 25.68 -2.36 -8.72
C CYS A 108 24.44 -2.57 -9.61
N SER A 109 23.73 -3.67 -9.41
CA SER A 109 22.46 -3.97 -10.06
C SER A 109 21.33 -3.95 -9.04
N LEU A 110 20.26 -3.21 -9.36
CA LEU A 110 19.04 -3.10 -8.57
C LEU A 110 17.88 -3.68 -9.38
N SER A 111 17.06 -4.50 -8.73
CA SER A 111 15.88 -5.14 -9.33
C SER A 111 14.69 -4.95 -8.40
N VAL A 112 13.52 -4.66 -8.98
CA VAL A 112 12.25 -4.57 -8.27
C VAL A 112 11.35 -5.70 -8.75
N PHE A 113 10.84 -6.52 -7.84
CA PHE A 113 10.00 -7.68 -8.17
C PHE A 113 8.84 -7.83 -7.19
N LYS A 114 7.85 -8.66 -7.53
CA LYS A 114 6.75 -8.97 -6.59
C LYS A 114 7.27 -9.81 -5.43
N SER A 115 6.96 -9.39 -4.20
CA SER A 115 7.35 -10.03 -2.95
C SER A 115 6.92 -11.51 -2.92
N ALA A 116 5.77 -11.85 -3.50
CA ALA A 116 5.27 -13.23 -3.56
C ALA A 116 6.10 -14.16 -4.45
N THR A 117 6.70 -13.63 -5.53
CA THR A 117 7.54 -14.42 -6.43
C THR A 117 9.01 -14.45 -6.00
N GLY A 118 9.39 -13.54 -5.09
CA GLY A 118 10.75 -13.42 -4.60
C GLY A 118 11.74 -12.98 -5.69
N PRO A 119 13.05 -12.94 -5.35
CA PRO A 119 14.11 -12.44 -6.23
C PRO A 119 14.41 -13.31 -7.46
N GLN A 120 13.70 -14.43 -7.63
CA GLN A 120 13.81 -15.32 -8.79
C GLN A 120 12.59 -15.22 -9.73
N GLY A 121 11.59 -14.42 -9.35
CA GLY A 121 10.41 -14.16 -10.16
C GLY A 121 10.64 -13.08 -11.23
N PRO A 122 9.66 -12.88 -12.13
CA PRO A 122 9.75 -11.82 -13.12
C PRO A 122 9.90 -10.45 -12.44
N HIS A 123 11.00 -9.76 -12.75
CA HIS A 123 11.27 -8.40 -12.28
C HIS A 123 10.40 -7.41 -13.05
N ALA A 124 9.90 -6.38 -12.38
CA ALA A 124 9.18 -5.26 -12.97
C ALA A 124 10.14 -4.16 -13.46
N VAL A 125 11.26 -3.94 -12.75
CA VAL A 125 12.24 -2.92 -13.09
C VAL A 125 13.64 -3.47 -12.85
N ASP A 126 14.52 -3.29 -13.82
CA ASP A 126 15.94 -3.63 -13.74
C ASP A 126 16.78 -2.38 -13.94
N CYS A 127 17.67 -2.10 -13.00
CA CYS A 127 18.56 -0.94 -13.01
C CYS A 127 20.02 -1.37 -12.85
N ASN A 128 20.90 -0.79 -13.65
CA ASN A 128 22.34 -0.98 -13.56
C ASN A 128 23.04 0.34 -13.23
N MET A 129 24.03 0.29 -12.35
CA MET A 129 24.77 1.44 -11.83
C MET A 129 26.25 1.17 -12.03
N THR A 130 26.96 2.13 -12.61
CA THR A 130 28.40 2.00 -12.89
C THR A 130 29.20 3.09 -12.17
N SER A 131 30.52 2.90 -12.10
CA SER A 131 31.44 3.82 -11.42
C SER A 131 31.11 4.01 -9.94
N CYS A 132 30.79 2.91 -9.26
CA CYS A 132 30.47 2.90 -7.84
C CYS A 132 31.72 2.95 -6.95
N THR A 133 31.72 3.81 -5.94
CA THR A 133 32.75 3.89 -4.90
C THR A 133 32.18 3.41 -3.57
N PHE A 134 32.92 2.54 -2.89
CA PHE A 134 32.49 1.87 -1.65
C PHE A 134 33.26 2.45 -0.46
N THR A 135 32.56 3.14 0.45
CA THR A 135 33.18 3.82 1.60
C THR A 135 32.42 3.49 2.88
N GLY A 136 32.95 2.55 3.69
CA GLY A 136 32.29 2.12 4.92
C GLY A 136 30.93 1.47 4.62
N SER A 137 29.84 2.11 5.06
CA SER A 137 28.45 1.70 4.82
C SER A 137 27.73 2.51 3.73
N THR A 138 28.46 3.37 3.03
CA THR A 138 27.93 4.23 1.97
C THR A 138 28.52 3.84 0.62
N VAL A 139 27.67 3.71 -0.39
CA VAL A 139 28.07 3.48 -1.78
C VAL A 139 27.56 4.62 -2.63
N THR A 140 28.45 5.28 -3.36
CA THR A 140 28.06 6.34 -4.30
C THR A 140 28.35 5.86 -5.71
N CYS A 141 27.36 5.90 -6.59
CA CYS A 141 27.51 5.49 -7.97
C CYS A 141 27.34 6.71 -8.89
N GLY A 142 27.89 6.60 -10.10
CA GLY A 142 27.62 7.54 -11.17
C GLY A 142 26.19 7.36 -11.70
N ALA A 143 26.04 7.36 -13.02
CA ALA A 143 24.73 7.22 -13.66
C ALA A 143 24.08 5.86 -13.39
N ILE A 144 22.78 5.88 -13.06
CA ILE A 144 21.90 4.71 -13.08
C ILE A 144 21.20 4.59 -14.43
N GLN A 145 21.12 3.39 -14.98
CA GLN A 145 20.34 3.07 -16.18
C GLN A 145 19.26 2.06 -15.80
N CYS A 146 18.00 2.47 -15.90
CA CYS A 146 16.85 1.62 -15.57
C CYS A 146 16.06 1.27 -16.83
N LEU A 147 15.60 0.02 -16.89
CA LEU A 147 14.72 -0.50 -17.93
C LEU A 147 13.49 -1.13 -17.28
N CYS A 148 12.30 -0.80 -17.78
CA CYS A 148 11.07 -1.44 -17.36
C CYS A 148 10.78 -2.68 -18.22
N THR A 149 10.41 -3.77 -17.58
CA THR A 149 9.98 -5.01 -18.27
C THR A 149 8.49 -4.98 -18.59
N ASP A 150 7.96 -6.03 -19.23
CA ASP A 150 6.53 -6.18 -19.52
C ASP A 150 5.65 -6.25 -18.25
N ALA A 151 6.25 -6.49 -17.08
CA ALA A 151 5.55 -6.47 -15.79
C ALA A 151 5.45 -5.06 -15.17
N CYS A 152 6.06 -4.05 -15.78
CA CYS A 152 6.05 -2.66 -15.33
C CYS A 152 4.73 -1.93 -15.70
N SER A 153 4.22 -1.09 -14.81
CA SER A 153 3.06 -0.23 -15.12
C SER A 153 3.46 0.94 -16.03
N LEU A 154 2.50 1.50 -16.78
CA LEU A 154 2.73 2.69 -17.62
C LEU A 154 3.30 3.87 -16.82
N MET A 155 2.89 4.04 -15.56
CA MET A 155 3.43 5.09 -14.69
C MET A 155 4.85 4.80 -14.22
N ALA A 156 5.16 3.55 -13.86
CA ALA A 156 6.52 3.16 -13.45
C ALA A 156 7.51 3.28 -14.62
N LYS A 157 7.05 2.99 -15.86
CA LYS A 157 7.88 3.15 -17.07
C LYS A 157 8.35 4.60 -17.25
N VAL A 158 7.42 5.56 -17.21
CA VAL A 158 7.76 7.00 -17.34
C VAL A 158 8.64 7.46 -16.18
N LEU A 159 8.42 6.96 -14.97
CA LEU A 159 9.25 7.34 -13.82
C LEU A 159 10.69 6.82 -13.95
N PHE A 160 10.89 5.53 -14.25
CA PHE A 160 12.22 4.90 -14.23
C PHE A 160 13.02 5.13 -15.51
N GLU A 161 12.38 5.06 -16.68
CA GLU A 161 13.09 5.24 -17.96
C GLU A 161 13.33 6.72 -18.26
N ASP A 162 12.35 7.61 -18.02
CA ASP A 162 12.46 9.02 -18.42
C ASP A 162 12.96 9.93 -17.29
N SER A 163 12.59 9.67 -16.02
CA SER A 163 12.87 10.61 -14.92
C SER A 163 14.10 10.22 -14.08
N ILE A 164 14.40 8.93 -13.95
CA ILE A 164 15.47 8.41 -13.09
C ILE A 164 16.73 8.04 -13.88
N SER A 165 16.60 7.62 -15.14
CA SER A 165 17.73 7.23 -15.97
C SER A 165 18.74 8.38 -16.15
N ASN A 166 20.02 8.04 -16.07
CA ASN A 166 21.18 8.95 -16.11
C ASN A 166 21.35 9.89 -14.90
N GLN A 167 20.59 9.71 -13.83
CA GLN A 167 20.82 10.44 -12.57
C GLN A 167 21.87 9.74 -11.70
N PRO A 168 22.66 10.49 -10.91
CA PRO A 168 23.53 9.89 -9.91
C PRO A 168 22.73 9.33 -8.74
N ALA A 169 23.23 8.26 -8.13
CA ALA A 169 22.59 7.67 -6.97
C ALA A 169 23.55 7.35 -5.82
N THR A 170 23.00 7.35 -4.62
CA THR A 170 23.71 7.10 -3.38
C THR A 170 22.94 6.08 -2.54
N LEU A 171 23.66 5.06 -2.07
CA LEU A 171 23.16 4.01 -1.19
C LEU A 171 23.75 4.26 0.19
N THR A 172 22.90 4.45 1.19
CA THR A 172 23.30 4.80 2.56
C THR A 172 22.59 3.91 3.56
N ALA A 173 23.35 3.20 4.41
CA ALA A 173 22.76 2.52 5.55
C ALA A 173 22.42 3.54 6.64
N THR A 174 21.12 3.69 6.93
CA THR A 174 20.62 4.65 7.95
C THR A 174 20.59 4.02 9.35
N SER A 175 20.51 2.69 9.42
CA SER A 175 20.57 1.90 10.64
C SER A 175 21.16 0.51 10.35
N ASN A 176 21.25 -0.35 11.36
CA ASN A 176 21.70 -1.73 11.20
C ASN A 176 20.78 -2.61 10.34
N THR A 177 19.58 -2.13 9.97
CA THR A 177 18.58 -2.90 9.21
C THR A 177 17.90 -2.09 8.10
N THR A 178 18.21 -0.81 7.95
CA THR A 178 17.56 0.06 6.94
C THR A 178 18.56 0.54 5.91
N LEU A 179 18.23 0.35 4.65
CA LEU A 179 18.97 0.88 3.52
C LEU A 179 18.15 1.97 2.86
N HIS A 180 18.78 3.12 2.64
CA HIS A 180 18.19 4.25 1.95
C HIS A 180 18.91 4.44 0.61
N VAL A 181 18.16 4.38 -0.47
CA VAL A 181 18.61 4.60 -1.84
C VAL A 181 18.11 5.98 -2.28
N ALA A 182 19.03 6.94 -2.34
CA ALA A 182 18.74 8.29 -2.80
C ALA A 182 19.17 8.47 -4.26
N LEU A 183 18.21 8.82 -5.11
CA LEU A 183 18.40 9.15 -6.52
C LEU A 183 18.28 10.66 -6.69
N GLN A 184 19.30 11.32 -7.23
CA GLN A 184 19.26 12.77 -7.41
C GLN A 184 18.18 13.15 -8.44
N GLY A 185 17.30 14.10 -8.11
CA GLY A 185 16.22 14.52 -8.99
C GLY A 185 14.96 13.63 -8.97
N SER A 186 14.95 12.53 -8.22
CA SER A 186 13.74 11.74 -7.99
C SER A 186 12.87 12.39 -6.90
N PRO A 187 11.56 12.55 -7.10
CA PRO A 187 10.64 13.02 -6.07
C PRO A 187 10.34 11.96 -4.99
N LEU A 188 10.75 10.71 -5.21
CA LEU A 188 10.51 9.58 -4.32
C LEU A 188 11.84 8.95 -3.89
N PRO A 189 12.21 9.01 -2.59
CA PRO A 189 13.32 8.22 -2.06
C PRO A 189 12.92 6.75 -2.06
N LEU A 190 13.85 5.85 -2.42
CA LEU A 190 13.64 4.40 -2.33
C LEU A 190 14.19 3.91 -0.99
N ASP A 191 13.31 3.62 -0.03
CA ASP A 191 13.64 3.16 1.31
C ASP A 191 13.05 1.78 1.61
N GLY A 192 13.79 0.98 2.39
CA GLY A 192 13.35 -0.36 2.76
C GLY A 192 14.08 -0.94 3.96
N THR A 193 13.42 -1.91 4.60
CA THR A 193 14.05 -2.75 5.63
C THR A 193 14.78 -3.89 4.92
N CYS A 194 16.09 -3.92 5.07
CA CYS A 194 16.98 -4.74 4.27
C CYS A 194 17.85 -5.67 5.13
N ALA A 195 18.08 -6.86 4.61
CA ALA A 195 19.14 -7.75 5.06
C ALA A 195 20.27 -7.77 4.01
N ALA A 196 21.51 -7.63 4.47
CA ALA A 196 22.70 -7.65 3.64
C ALA A 196 23.59 -8.82 4.03
N SER A 197 23.97 -9.66 3.06
CA SER A 197 24.91 -10.75 3.27
C SER A 197 25.78 -11.05 2.04
N SER A 198 26.90 -11.73 2.28
CA SER A 198 27.81 -12.23 1.25
C SER A 198 28.72 -13.34 1.78
N CYS A 199 29.18 -14.21 0.88
CA CYS A 199 30.22 -15.19 1.18
C CYS A 199 31.61 -14.60 0.92
N GLU A 200 32.49 -14.61 1.92
CA GLU A 200 33.88 -14.14 1.81
C GLU A 200 34.88 -15.26 2.09
N LEU A 201 36.04 -15.22 1.44
CA LEU A 201 37.15 -16.14 1.69
C LEU A 201 37.79 -15.86 3.06
N GLN A 202 37.87 -16.87 3.92
CA GLN A 202 38.56 -16.82 5.19
C GLN A 202 40.06 -16.77 4.91
N THR A 203 40.71 -15.64 5.21
CA THR A 203 42.16 -15.56 5.19
C THR A 203 42.73 -16.38 6.36
N VAL A 204 43.13 -17.62 6.07
CA VAL A 204 43.91 -18.43 7.00
C VAL A 204 45.29 -17.80 7.11
N THR A 205 45.49 -16.95 8.11
CA THR A 205 46.84 -16.55 8.52
C THR A 205 47.41 -17.70 9.38
N ASN A 206 48.05 -18.66 8.73
CA ASN A 206 48.95 -19.60 9.40
C ASN A 206 50.34 -19.50 8.79
N GLY A 207 51.27 -18.95 9.56
CA GLY A 207 52.69 -18.85 9.20
C GLY A 207 53.49 -18.20 10.33
N ASN A 208 54.13 -19.04 11.14
CA ASN A 208 55.00 -18.72 12.27
C ASN A 208 55.99 -17.58 12.02
N SER A 209 56.15 -16.70 13.02
CA SER A 209 57.42 -16.03 13.27
C SER A 209 57.64 -15.91 14.78
N SER A 210 58.68 -16.57 15.26
CA SER A 210 59.27 -16.30 16.57
C SER A 210 60.01 -14.97 16.53
N THR A 211 59.80 -14.18 17.58
CA THR A 211 60.72 -13.18 18.17
C THR A 211 61.18 -12.01 17.30
N GLN A 212 60.63 -10.82 17.57
CA GLN A 212 61.39 -9.72 18.18
C GLN A 212 60.45 -8.71 18.86
N THR A 213 60.51 -8.72 20.20
CA THR A 213 60.51 -7.56 21.11
C THR A 213 59.62 -6.35 20.80
N SER A 214 58.50 -6.26 21.51
CA SER A 214 57.96 -4.97 21.99
C SER A 214 58.07 -4.91 23.52
N SER A 215 58.82 -3.92 24.00
CA SER A 215 58.99 -3.59 25.41
C SER A 215 57.68 -3.13 26.07
N PRO A 216 57.55 -3.26 27.41
CA PRO A 216 56.31 -2.98 28.13
C PRO A 216 56.16 -1.49 28.46
N VAL A 217 54.91 -0.99 28.40
CA VAL A 217 54.49 0.29 29.01
C VAL A 217 53.47 -0.07 30.11
N PRO A 218 53.57 0.52 31.32
CA PRO A 218 53.11 -0.13 32.55
C PRO A 218 51.59 -0.05 32.74
N PRO A 219 51.00 -0.97 33.53
CA PRO A 219 49.61 -0.83 33.97
C PRO A 219 49.51 0.30 35.01
N LYS A 220 48.58 1.25 34.79
CA LYS A 220 48.10 2.12 35.86
C LYS A 220 47.30 1.26 36.84
N ALA A 221 47.77 1.20 38.07
CA ALA A 221 47.06 0.56 39.18
C ALA A 221 45.73 1.29 39.42
N TYR A 222 44.62 0.66 39.04
CA TYR A 222 43.32 1.07 39.52
C TYR A 222 43.16 0.58 40.96
N SER A 223 42.91 1.54 41.85
CA SER A 223 42.66 1.31 43.27
C SER A 223 41.51 0.32 43.46
N LYS A 224 41.69 -0.63 44.39
CA LYS A 224 40.66 -1.59 44.84
C LYS A 224 39.34 -0.92 45.27
N ALA A 225 39.34 0.39 45.51
CA ALA A 225 38.15 1.19 45.80
C ALA A 225 37.21 1.37 44.59
N LEU A 226 37.71 1.35 43.35
CA LEU A 226 36.89 1.57 42.15
C LEU A 226 36.00 0.36 41.82
N PHE A 227 36.51 -0.86 42.01
CA PHE A 227 35.73 -2.09 41.81
C PHE A 227 34.65 -2.25 42.88
N LEU A 228 34.92 -1.87 44.12
CA LEU A 228 33.92 -1.86 45.20
C LEU A 228 32.85 -0.79 44.95
N ALA A 229 33.21 0.39 44.47
CA ALA A 229 32.24 1.44 44.13
C ALA A 229 31.34 1.04 42.95
N LEU A 230 31.90 0.45 41.88
CA LEU A 230 31.12 -0.04 40.73
C LEU A 230 30.20 -1.21 41.09
N ALA A 231 30.65 -2.14 41.94
CA ALA A 231 29.80 -3.23 42.43
C ALA A 231 28.62 -2.71 43.26
N VAL A 232 28.86 -1.72 44.13
CA VAL A 232 27.79 -1.09 44.93
C VAL A 232 26.81 -0.32 44.05
N VAL A 233 27.28 0.39 43.02
CA VAL A 233 26.41 1.10 42.06
C VAL A 233 25.58 0.11 41.24
N VAL A 234 26.16 -0.99 40.75
CA VAL A 234 25.40 -2.00 39.98
C VAL A 234 24.35 -2.70 40.85
N VAL A 235 24.66 -2.98 42.12
CA VAL A 235 23.69 -3.58 43.06
C VAL A 235 22.58 -2.58 43.43
N LEU A 236 22.91 -1.30 43.64
CA LEU A 236 21.94 -0.27 43.95
C LEU A 236 21.02 0.05 42.75
N PHE A 237 21.58 0.26 41.56
CA PHE A 237 20.78 0.50 40.35
C PHE A 237 20.02 -0.75 39.89
N GLY A 238 20.61 -1.94 40.03
CA GLY A 238 19.92 -3.21 39.78
C GLY A 238 18.75 -3.43 40.74
N GLY A 239 18.95 -3.13 42.03
CA GLY A 239 17.91 -3.20 43.05
C GLY A 239 16.79 -2.17 42.84
N ILE A 240 17.13 -0.92 42.49
CA ILE A 240 16.16 0.14 42.20
C ILE A 240 15.37 -0.18 40.92
N SER A 241 16.03 -0.71 39.89
CA SER A 241 15.37 -1.13 38.64
C SER A 241 14.40 -2.30 38.89
N LEU A 242 14.80 -3.29 39.69
CA LEU A 242 13.93 -4.41 40.06
C LEU A 242 12.76 -3.96 40.94
N LEU A 243 12.99 -3.02 41.87
CA LEU A 243 11.93 -2.43 42.69
C LEU A 243 10.93 -1.63 41.84
N LEU A 244 11.41 -0.82 40.88
CA LEU A 244 10.55 -0.10 39.95
C LEU A 244 9.74 -1.04 39.07
N LEU A 245 10.32 -2.17 38.64
CA LEU A 245 9.63 -3.19 37.85
C LEU A 245 8.56 -3.92 38.67
N LEU A 246 8.81 -4.17 39.96
CA LEU A 246 7.83 -4.72 40.90
C LEU A 246 6.71 -3.71 41.23
N LEU A 247 7.04 -2.43 41.35
CA LEU A 247 6.06 -1.37 41.56
C LEU A 247 5.20 -1.12 40.31
N THR A 248 5.77 -1.18 39.09
CA THR A 248 4.99 -1.04 37.85
C THR A 248 4.13 -2.25 37.57
N THR A 249 4.59 -3.47 37.86
CA THR A 249 3.76 -4.69 37.75
C THR A 249 2.64 -4.70 38.78
N SER A 250 2.88 -4.26 40.01
CA SER A 250 1.81 -4.05 41.01
C SER A 250 0.84 -2.95 40.60
N TYR A 251 1.32 -1.87 39.99
CA TYR A 251 0.48 -0.77 39.49
C TYR A 251 -0.38 -1.20 38.30
N ILE A 252 0.18 -1.94 37.35
CA ILE A 252 -0.56 -2.54 36.23
C ILE A 252 -1.57 -3.58 36.73
N ALA A 253 -1.21 -4.41 37.72
CA ALA A 253 -2.14 -5.35 38.33
C ALA A 253 -3.31 -4.66 39.05
N GLN A 254 -3.11 -3.49 39.66
CA GLN A 254 -4.18 -2.69 40.24
C GLN A 254 -5.09 -2.02 39.20
N ILE A 255 -4.54 -1.61 38.05
CA ILE A 255 -5.34 -1.06 36.94
C ILE A 255 -6.15 -2.19 36.27
N VAL A 256 -5.53 -3.34 36.00
CA VAL A 256 -6.17 -4.51 35.38
C VAL A 256 -7.18 -5.18 36.32
N GLY A 257 -7.00 -5.08 37.64
CA GLY A 257 -7.92 -5.60 38.66
C GLY A 257 -9.31 -4.95 38.71
N THR A 258 -9.55 -3.86 37.97
CA THR A 258 -10.86 -3.19 37.88
C THR A 258 -11.59 -3.40 36.56
N GLN A 259 -11.05 -4.19 35.61
CA GLN A 259 -11.78 -4.64 34.44
C GLN A 259 -11.83 -6.17 34.36
N LYS A 260 -12.84 -6.75 35.03
CA LYS A 260 -13.41 -8.02 34.56
C LYS A 260 -14.24 -7.72 33.30
N VAL A 261 -13.61 -7.83 32.14
CA VAL A 261 -14.24 -7.96 30.82
C VAL A 261 -13.48 -9.13 30.19
N GLY A 262 -14.06 -10.31 30.06
CA GLY A 262 -15.08 -10.61 29.06
C GLY A 262 -14.33 -11.01 27.79
N GLU A 263 -14.42 -12.30 27.45
CA GLU A 263 -13.80 -12.98 26.32
C GLU A 263 -13.55 -12.12 25.07
N GLU A 264 -12.39 -12.34 24.47
CA GLU A 264 -11.98 -11.91 23.15
C GLU A 264 -13.07 -12.24 22.10
N HIS A 265 -13.76 -11.20 21.63
CA HIS A 265 -14.59 -11.21 20.43
C HIS A 265 -14.28 -9.98 19.59
N ASP A 266 -14.00 -10.25 18.32
CA ASP A 266 -13.77 -9.33 17.21
C ASP A 266 -14.87 -8.24 17.14
N PRO A 267 -14.56 -6.93 17.26
CA PRO A 267 -15.57 -5.88 17.39
C PRO A 267 -16.29 -5.53 16.07
N LEU A 268 -16.06 -6.28 14.98
CA LEU A 268 -16.78 -6.08 13.72
C LEU A 268 -18.12 -6.82 13.60
N GLN A 269 -18.58 -7.52 14.65
CA GLN A 269 -19.90 -8.17 14.65
C GLN A 269 -20.66 -8.01 15.97
N THR A 270 -21.03 -6.80 16.40
CA THR A 270 -22.16 -6.68 17.35
C THR A 270 -22.78 -5.30 17.33
N THR A 271 -23.76 -5.12 16.46
CA THR A 271 -25.11 -4.56 16.74
C THR A 271 -25.87 -4.48 15.41
N HIS A 272 -26.07 -5.62 14.76
CA HIS A 272 -27.32 -5.78 14.04
C HIS A 272 -28.28 -6.34 15.07
N SER A 273 -29.31 -5.56 15.39
CA SER A 273 -30.56 -6.07 15.95
C SER A 273 -30.80 -7.48 15.42
N THR A 274 -30.95 -8.44 16.33
CA THR A 274 -31.18 -9.85 16.04
C THR A 274 -32.39 -9.98 15.11
N PHE A 275 -32.13 -9.92 13.81
CA PHE A 275 -33.07 -10.24 12.75
C PHE A 275 -32.78 -11.72 12.46
N SER A 276 -33.74 -12.54 12.85
CA SER A 276 -33.70 -14.00 12.82
C SER A 276 -33.14 -14.51 11.49
N THR A 277 -32.26 -15.52 11.58
CA THR A 277 -31.59 -16.17 10.46
C THR A 277 -32.56 -17.05 9.65
N THR A 278 -33.54 -16.42 9.01
CA THR A 278 -34.45 -16.99 7.99
C THR A 278 -34.90 -15.96 6.94
N ASP A 279 -34.26 -14.79 6.84
CA ASP A 279 -34.84 -13.68 6.08
C ASP A 279 -34.26 -13.51 4.67
N SER A 280 -35.01 -13.98 3.68
CA SER A 280 -34.91 -13.45 2.32
C SER A 280 -35.26 -11.95 2.37
N HIS A 281 -34.26 -11.06 2.34
CA HIS A 281 -34.50 -9.63 2.23
C HIS A 281 -35.04 -9.31 0.83
N VAL A 282 -36.37 -9.20 0.71
CA VAL A 282 -37.08 -8.87 -0.53
C VAL A 282 -37.51 -7.42 -0.44
N PHE A 283 -36.93 -6.57 -1.27
CA PHE A 283 -37.36 -5.20 -1.50
C PHE A 283 -38.36 -5.20 -2.66
N ALA A 284 -39.61 -4.83 -2.41
CA ALA A 284 -40.67 -4.82 -3.41
C ALA A 284 -41.30 -3.42 -3.51
N PHE A 285 -41.74 -3.06 -4.71
CA PHE A 285 -42.49 -1.85 -4.96
C PHE A 285 -43.67 -2.18 -5.87
N GLU A 286 -44.85 -1.67 -5.50
CA GLU A 286 -46.13 -2.04 -6.08
C GLU A 286 -46.88 -0.78 -6.51
N ALA A 287 -47.30 -0.77 -7.77
CA ALA A 287 -48.11 0.27 -8.39
C ALA A 287 -47.58 1.70 -8.15
N ILE A 288 -46.26 1.88 -8.31
CA ILE A 288 -45.62 3.19 -8.13
C ILE A 288 -46.06 4.13 -9.24
N GLY A 289 -46.79 5.17 -8.85
CA GLY A 289 -47.21 6.27 -9.72
C GLY A 289 -46.56 7.58 -9.29
N CYS A 290 -46.38 8.49 -10.24
CA CYS A 290 -45.89 9.83 -9.95
C CYS A 290 -46.55 10.83 -10.90
N VAL A 291 -47.10 11.89 -10.31
CA VAL A 291 -47.71 12.99 -11.04
C VAL A 291 -46.99 14.28 -10.65
N ALA A 292 -46.76 15.17 -11.62
CA ALA A 292 -46.14 16.46 -11.38
C ALA A 292 -46.84 17.58 -12.15
N PRO A 293 -46.88 18.82 -11.61
CA PRO A 293 -47.44 19.94 -12.32
C PRO A 293 -46.60 20.29 -13.57
N ARG A 294 -47.26 20.58 -14.70
CA ARG A 294 -46.58 20.99 -15.94
C ARG A 294 -45.86 22.32 -15.76
N ARG A 295 -44.51 22.32 -15.73
CA ARG A 295 -43.71 23.55 -15.81
C ARG A 295 -43.76 24.11 -17.23
N GLY A 296 -44.44 25.26 -17.42
CA GLY A 296 -44.39 26.04 -18.67
C GLY A 296 -45.72 26.24 -19.41
N ALA A 297 -46.87 25.87 -18.84
CA ALA A 297 -48.16 26.24 -19.42
C ALA A 297 -48.36 27.77 -19.29
N LYS A 298 -48.16 28.52 -20.37
CA LYS A 298 -48.79 29.85 -20.50
C LYS A 298 -50.27 29.68 -20.16
N ALA A 299 -50.79 30.55 -19.30
CA ALA A 299 -52.17 30.53 -18.83
C ALA A 299 -53.15 30.31 -19.99
N ALA A 300 -53.57 29.07 -20.19
CA ALA A 300 -54.62 28.71 -21.13
C ALA A 300 -55.95 28.98 -20.42
N SER A 301 -56.81 29.73 -21.10
CA SER A 301 -58.04 30.34 -20.62
C SER A 301 -59.23 29.39 -20.47
N THR A 302 -59.01 28.14 -20.06
CA THR A 302 -60.09 27.14 -19.90
C THR A 302 -60.01 26.47 -18.51
N PRO A 303 -61.10 26.42 -17.72
CA PRO A 303 -61.00 26.18 -16.28
C PRO A 303 -61.04 24.70 -15.86
N ASN A 304 -60.79 23.72 -16.73
CA ASN A 304 -61.19 22.34 -16.44
C ASN A 304 -60.26 21.20 -16.89
N GLU A 305 -58.98 21.47 -17.16
CA GLU A 305 -58.01 20.40 -17.45
C GLU A 305 -56.90 20.42 -16.39
N SER A 306 -56.88 19.40 -15.53
CA SER A 306 -55.88 19.21 -14.48
C SER A 306 -54.47 19.35 -15.08
N GLN A 307 -53.72 20.37 -14.65
CA GLN A 307 -52.41 20.75 -15.18
C GLN A 307 -51.27 19.81 -14.73
N GLU A 308 -51.57 18.53 -14.69
CA GLU A 308 -50.74 17.48 -14.12
C GLU A 308 -50.23 16.57 -15.23
N ALA A 309 -48.92 16.33 -15.22
CA ALA A 309 -48.25 15.41 -16.11
C ALA A 309 -47.94 14.11 -15.36
N LEU A 310 -48.42 12.99 -15.89
CA LEU A 310 -48.05 11.66 -15.44
C LEU A 310 -46.58 11.39 -15.81
N ILE A 311 -45.75 11.12 -14.80
CA ILE A 311 -44.32 10.78 -14.98
C ILE A 311 -44.10 9.27 -14.88
N LEU A 312 -44.71 8.64 -13.87
CA LEU A 312 -44.63 7.19 -13.65
C LEU A 312 -46.05 6.61 -13.66
N ASP A 313 -46.23 5.52 -14.38
CA ASP A 313 -47.52 4.84 -14.54
C ASP A 313 -47.45 3.43 -13.95
N SER A 314 -47.99 3.28 -12.73
CA SER A 314 -48.22 2.01 -12.02
C SER A 314 -47.08 0.97 -12.12
N ILE A 315 -45.85 1.40 -11.81
CA ILE A 315 -44.66 0.56 -11.96
C ILE A 315 -44.52 -0.39 -10.77
N SER A 316 -44.29 -1.68 -11.03
CA SER A 316 -44.11 -2.70 -9.98
C SER A 316 -42.87 -3.54 -10.23
N GLY A 317 -42.26 -4.04 -9.15
CA GLY A 317 -41.06 -4.88 -9.24
C GLY A 317 -40.57 -5.34 -7.86
N SER A 318 -39.60 -6.24 -7.86
CA SER A 318 -38.98 -6.73 -6.63
C SER A 318 -37.51 -7.07 -6.85
N LEU A 319 -36.73 -7.00 -5.77
CA LEU A 319 -35.32 -7.30 -5.72
C LEU A 319 -35.02 -8.13 -4.47
N GLN A 320 -34.23 -9.18 -4.62
CA GLN A 320 -33.75 -9.99 -3.51
C GLN A 320 -32.30 -9.63 -3.17
N ARG A 321 -31.89 -9.87 -1.92
CA ARG A 321 -30.50 -9.71 -1.49
C ARG A 321 -29.52 -10.40 -2.45
N GLY A 322 -28.45 -9.70 -2.80
CA GLY A 322 -27.41 -10.20 -3.72
C GLY A 322 -27.74 -10.00 -5.20
N GLN A 323 -28.93 -9.50 -5.54
CA GLN A 323 -29.28 -9.14 -6.91
C GLN A 323 -28.96 -7.67 -7.20
N MET A 324 -28.67 -7.38 -8.47
CA MET A 324 -28.48 -6.02 -8.99
C MET A 324 -29.59 -5.70 -9.99
N LEU A 325 -30.33 -4.61 -9.76
CA LEU A 325 -31.35 -4.11 -10.70
C LEU A 325 -30.78 -2.97 -11.53
N ALA A 326 -30.69 -3.17 -12.85
CA ALA A 326 -30.35 -2.11 -13.79
C ALA A 326 -31.62 -1.51 -14.42
N LEU A 327 -31.90 -0.24 -14.13
CA LEU A 327 -33.02 0.51 -14.73
C LEU A 327 -32.54 1.27 -15.99
N MET A 328 -33.00 0.83 -17.16
CA MET A 328 -32.58 1.39 -18.46
C MET A 328 -33.75 2.04 -19.19
N GLY A 329 -33.47 3.10 -19.96
CA GLY A 329 -34.47 3.82 -20.74
C GLY A 329 -33.98 5.18 -21.25
N PRO A 330 -34.68 5.83 -22.19
CA PRO A 330 -34.27 7.10 -22.78
C PRO A 330 -34.26 8.25 -21.75
N SER A 331 -33.55 9.33 -22.05
CA SER A 331 -33.57 10.52 -21.18
C SER A 331 -35.00 11.04 -21.01
N GLY A 332 -35.38 11.44 -19.80
CA GLY A 332 -36.74 11.89 -19.48
C GLY A 332 -37.77 10.79 -19.19
N SER A 333 -37.42 9.50 -19.28
CA SER A 333 -38.35 8.38 -19.02
C SER A 333 -38.73 8.14 -17.54
N GLY A 334 -38.42 9.07 -16.63
CA GLY A 334 -38.75 8.94 -15.21
C GLY A 334 -37.81 8.05 -14.37
N LYS A 335 -36.66 7.60 -14.88
CA LYS A 335 -35.72 6.75 -14.11
C LYS A 335 -35.30 7.34 -12.76
N THR A 336 -34.80 8.57 -12.79
CA THR A 336 -34.38 9.30 -11.59
C THR A 336 -35.58 9.57 -10.68
N THR A 337 -36.78 9.78 -11.25
CA THR A 337 -38.03 9.94 -10.50
C THR A 337 -38.41 8.67 -9.75
N LEU A 338 -38.32 7.50 -10.39
CA LEU A 338 -38.57 6.21 -9.76
C LEU A 338 -37.56 5.94 -8.63
N LEU A 339 -36.26 6.16 -8.88
CA LEU A 339 -35.23 5.96 -7.84
C LEU A 339 -35.42 6.90 -6.65
N ASN A 340 -35.81 8.15 -6.87
CA ASN A 340 -36.13 9.08 -5.78
C ASN A 340 -37.34 8.62 -4.96
N CYS A 341 -38.38 8.10 -5.63
CA CYS A 341 -39.54 7.51 -4.95
C CYS A 341 -39.13 6.35 -4.05
N LEU A 342 -38.33 5.41 -4.57
CA LEU A 342 -37.87 4.23 -3.84
C LEU A 342 -36.93 4.59 -2.67
N ALA A 343 -36.09 5.62 -2.82
CA ALA A 343 -35.26 6.16 -1.74
C ALA A 343 -36.06 7.02 -0.74
N GLY A 344 -37.34 7.27 -1.01
CA GLY A 344 -38.20 8.13 -0.23
C GLY A 344 -37.76 9.59 -0.24
N VAL A 345 -37.05 10.06 -1.28
CA VAL A 345 -36.61 11.46 -1.45
C VAL A 345 -37.75 12.26 -2.07
N ALA A 346 -38.17 13.33 -1.41
CA ALA A 346 -39.24 14.20 -1.91
C ALA A 346 -38.69 15.22 -2.93
N ASN A 347 -39.31 15.31 -4.10
CA ASN A 347 -38.89 16.20 -5.19
C ASN A 347 -39.87 17.36 -5.41
N GLY A 348 -40.00 18.24 -4.41
CA GLY A 348 -40.82 19.44 -4.52
C GLY A 348 -42.32 19.13 -4.59
N THR A 349 -42.97 19.43 -5.71
CA THR A 349 -44.44 19.36 -5.91
C THR A 349 -44.91 18.03 -6.54
N THR A 350 -44.04 17.02 -6.62
CA THR A 350 -44.41 15.70 -7.18
C THR A 350 -45.16 14.87 -6.15
N GLU A 351 -46.31 14.32 -6.54
CA GLU A 351 -47.08 13.42 -5.69
C GLU A 351 -46.82 11.97 -6.10
N PHE A 352 -46.42 11.14 -5.14
CA PHE A 352 -46.11 9.72 -5.34
C PHE A 352 -47.24 8.86 -4.80
N THR A 353 -47.62 7.84 -5.57
CA THR A 353 -48.60 6.82 -5.19
C THR A 353 -47.98 5.43 -5.23
N GLY A 354 -48.66 4.44 -4.65
CA GLY A 354 -48.19 3.05 -4.57
C GLY A 354 -47.60 2.70 -3.21
N ARG A 355 -46.92 1.54 -3.15
CA ARG A 355 -46.37 0.98 -1.91
C ARG A 355 -44.94 0.52 -2.12
N VAL A 356 -44.08 0.78 -1.15
CA VAL A 356 -42.73 0.20 -1.07
C VAL A 356 -42.65 -0.65 0.19
N LEU A 357 -42.20 -1.88 0.01
CA LEU A 357 -42.23 -2.95 1.00
C LEU A 357 -40.82 -3.53 1.16
N LEU A 358 -40.42 -3.78 2.39
CA LEU A 358 -39.27 -4.60 2.73
C LEU A 358 -39.78 -5.82 3.48
N ASN A 359 -39.55 -7.02 2.93
CA ASN A 359 -40.05 -8.29 3.47
C ASN A 359 -41.58 -8.31 3.65
N GLY A 360 -42.30 -7.71 2.70
CA GLY A 360 -43.76 -7.59 2.73
C GLY A 360 -44.30 -6.54 3.70
N VAL A 361 -43.43 -5.87 4.48
CA VAL A 361 -43.82 -4.82 5.43
C VAL A 361 -43.53 -3.44 4.83
N PRO A 362 -44.43 -2.46 4.97
CA PRO A 362 -44.15 -1.08 4.54
C PRO A 362 -42.85 -0.52 5.14
N LEU A 363 -42.13 0.28 4.35
CA LEU A 363 -40.89 0.88 4.80
C LEU A 363 -41.09 1.70 6.09
N PRO A 364 -40.20 1.54 7.10
CA PRO A 364 -40.32 2.29 8.33
C PRO A 364 -39.95 3.76 8.10
N ARG A 365 -40.40 4.67 8.98
CA ARG A 365 -40.13 6.12 8.84
C ARG A 365 -38.63 6.46 8.85
N ASN A 366 -37.83 5.63 9.54
CA ASN A 366 -36.38 5.74 9.61
C ASN A 366 -35.67 4.93 8.51
N PHE A 367 -36.36 4.50 7.44
CA PHE A 367 -35.76 3.77 6.33
C PHE A 367 -34.53 4.48 5.74
N ARG A 368 -34.54 5.81 5.69
CA ARG A 368 -33.39 6.61 5.23
C ARG A 368 -32.13 6.45 6.09
N GLN A 369 -32.23 5.91 7.31
CA GLN A 369 -31.07 5.61 8.16
C GLN A 369 -30.41 4.27 7.81
N VAL A 370 -31.16 3.36 7.18
CA VAL A 370 -30.71 2.00 6.82
C VAL A 370 -30.49 1.82 5.32
N ALA A 371 -30.94 2.78 4.50
CA ALA A 371 -30.74 2.81 3.06
C ALA A 371 -29.66 3.84 2.69
N ALA A 372 -28.91 3.54 1.63
CA ALA A 372 -27.95 4.44 1.01
C ALA A 372 -28.49 4.96 -0.33
N TYR A 373 -28.36 6.27 -0.56
CA TYR A 373 -28.78 6.89 -1.82
C TYR A 373 -27.68 7.80 -2.35
N VAL A 374 -27.13 7.45 -3.52
CA VAL A 374 -26.11 8.25 -4.19
C VAL A 374 -26.79 9.04 -5.32
N HIS A 375 -26.86 10.36 -5.16
CA HIS A 375 -27.44 11.27 -6.16
C HIS A 375 -26.70 11.22 -7.50
N GLN A 376 -27.31 11.76 -8.56
CA GLN A 376 -26.65 11.88 -9.86
C GLN A 376 -25.48 12.87 -9.82
N ASP A 377 -25.66 14.00 -9.13
CA ASP A 377 -24.63 15.01 -8.94
C ASP A 377 -23.89 14.80 -7.62
N ASP A 378 -22.56 14.96 -7.65
CA ASP A 378 -21.70 14.81 -6.48
C ASP A 378 -21.63 16.13 -5.68
N CYS A 379 -22.44 16.25 -4.63
CA CYS A 379 -22.43 17.41 -3.74
C CYS A 379 -21.40 17.24 -2.61
N LEU A 380 -20.12 17.53 -2.90
CA LEU A 380 -19.02 17.39 -1.95
C LEU A 380 -18.38 18.74 -1.58
N LEU A 381 -17.84 18.83 -0.37
CA LEU A 381 -17.09 20.00 0.08
C LEU A 381 -15.72 20.03 -0.58
N ALA A 382 -15.53 20.95 -1.52
CA ALA A 382 -14.33 21.05 -2.35
C ALA A 382 -13.02 21.25 -1.56
N THR A 383 -13.11 21.82 -0.35
CA THR A 383 -11.96 22.12 0.51
C THR A 383 -11.49 20.95 1.35
N LEU A 384 -12.35 19.95 1.59
CA LEU A 384 -12.01 18.77 2.38
C LEU A 384 -11.21 17.75 1.56
N THR A 385 -10.46 16.92 2.27
CA THR A 385 -9.86 15.71 1.70
C THR A 385 -10.87 14.59 1.51
N VAL A 386 -10.51 13.60 0.70
CA VAL A 386 -11.34 12.40 0.50
C VAL A 386 -11.60 11.68 1.83
N ARG A 387 -10.55 11.49 2.65
CA ARG A 387 -10.64 10.88 3.98
C ARG A 387 -11.54 11.69 4.89
N GLU A 388 -11.28 12.99 5.03
CA GLU A 388 -12.09 13.88 5.88
C GLU A 388 -13.57 13.84 5.52
N SER A 389 -13.91 13.74 4.23
CA SER A 389 -15.31 13.71 3.78
C SER A 389 -16.01 12.41 4.17
N ILE A 390 -15.32 11.28 4.06
CA ILE A 390 -15.85 9.97 4.48
C ILE A 390 -15.89 9.88 6.01
N GLU A 391 -14.87 10.37 6.72
CA GLU A 391 -14.86 10.48 8.19
C GLU A 391 -16.00 11.36 8.69
N TYR A 392 -16.26 12.49 8.04
CA TYR A 392 -17.36 13.38 8.39
C TYR A 392 -18.71 12.67 8.29
N SER A 393 -18.95 11.92 7.20
CA SER A 393 -20.15 11.09 7.07
C SER A 393 -20.22 10.01 8.15
N ALA A 394 -19.10 9.31 8.38
CA ALA A 394 -19.00 8.23 9.36
C ALA A 394 -19.30 8.73 10.78
N PHE A 395 -18.73 9.87 11.18
CA PHE A 395 -18.85 10.38 12.54
C PHE A 395 -20.25 10.87 12.85
N LEU A 396 -20.96 11.40 11.85
CA LEU A 396 -22.35 11.86 11.99
C LEU A 396 -23.38 10.73 11.93
N ARG A 397 -23.14 9.70 11.12
CA ARG A 397 -24.14 8.65 10.85
C ARG A 397 -23.91 7.37 11.65
N LEU A 398 -22.68 7.07 12.07
CA LEU A 398 -22.40 5.90 12.89
C LEU A 398 -22.76 6.16 14.37
N PRO A 399 -23.25 5.14 15.10
CA PRO A 399 -23.65 5.27 16.51
C PRO A 399 -22.57 5.92 17.39
N SER A 400 -23.00 6.67 18.40
CA SER A 400 -22.10 7.25 19.41
C SER A 400 -21.48 6.21 20.34
N SER A 401 -22.07 5.01 20.44
CA SER A 401 -21.52 3.87 21.19
C SER A 401 -20.26 3.28 20.56
N MET A 402 -20.03 3.52 19.26
CA MET A 402 -18.85 3.03 18.55
C MET A 402 -17.64 3.92 18.86
N THR A 403 -16.51 3.30 19.19
CA THR A 403 -15.26 4.01 19.49
C THR A 403 -14.73 4.76 18.26
N LEU A 404 -13.98 5.85 18.50
CA LEU A 404 -13.36 6.63 17.44
C LEU A 404 -12.47 5.76 16.53
N VAL A 405 -11.67 4.88 17.14
CA VAL A 405 -10.78 3.96 16.43
C VAL A 405 -11.57 3.02 15.50
N ALA A 406 -12.70 2.48 15.96
CA ALA A 406 -13.55 1.63 15.14
C ALA A 406 -14.17 2.38 13.96
N LYS A 407 -14.62 3.63 14.16
CA LYS A 407 -15.12 4.49 13.07
C LYS A 407 -14.03 4.74 12.02
N GLN A 408 -12.81 5.04 12.45
CA GLN A 408 -11.67 5.28 11.55
C GLN A 408 -11.24 4.01 10.79
N GLN A 409 -11.33 2.83 11.41
CA GLN A 409 -11.08 1.56 10.75
C GLN A 409 -12.11 1.29 9.64
N LEU A 410 -13.39 1.57 9.87
CA LEU A 410 -14.44 1.48 8.84
C LEU A 410 -14.15 2.43 7.67
N VAL A 411 -13.77 3.67 7.95
CA VAL A 411 -13.38 4.64 6.91
C VAL A 411 -12.20 4.10 6.09
N THR A 412 -11.16 3.58 6.75
CA THR A 412 -9.98 3.01 6.09
C THR A 412 -10.35 1.83 5.21
N ARG A 413 -11.27 0.98 5.66
CA ARG A 413 -11.81 -0.13 4.89
C ARG A 413 -12.56 0.34 3.65
N VAL A 414 -13.46 1.31 3.77
CA VAL A 414 -14.21 1.88 2.63
C VAL A 414 -13.27 2.52 1.61
N LEU A 415 -12.25 3.25 2.07
CA LEU A 415 -11.22 3.82 1.19
C LEU A 415 -10.49 2.73 0.39
N ALA A 416 -10.19 1.59 1.01
CA ALA A 416 -9.55 0.46 0.35
C ALA A 416 -10.50 -0.23 -0.65
N GLU A 417 -11.75 -0.53 -0.25
CA GLU A 417 -12.76 -1.18 -1.08
C GLU A 417 -13.11 -0.36 -2.34
N LEU A 418 -13.05 0.97 -2.26
CA LEU A 418 -13.32 1.87 -3.39
C LEU A 418 -12.07 2.31 -4.15
N HIS A 419 -10.90 1.76 -3.81
CA HIS A 419 -9.62 2.14 -4.41
C HIS A 419 -9.40 3.67 -4.41
N LEU A 420 -9.52 4.25 -3.22
CA LEU A 420 -9.34 5.68 -2.94
C LEU A 420 -8.18 5.95 -1.98
N THR A 421 -7.49 4.92 -1.49
CA THR A 421 -6.39 5.05 -0.53
C THR A 421 -5.26 5.97 -1.03
N HIS A 422 -4.94 5.94 -2.33
CA HIS A 422 -3.90 6.77 -2.93
C HIS A 422 -4.25 8.27 -2.98
N VAL A 423 -5.54 8.61 -2.96
CA VAL A 423 -6.04 9.99 -2.93
C VAL A 423 -6.71 10.35 -1.60
N ALA A 424 -6.56 9.52 -0.57
CA ALA A 424 -7.25 9.68 0.70
C ALA A 424 -7.02 11.09 1.30
N ASP A 425 -5.79 11.57 1.26
CA ASP A 425 -5.43 12.87 1.85
C ASP A 425 -5.39 13.99 0.79
N SER A 426 -5.86 13.72 -0.43
CA SER A 426 -6.00 14.72 -1.49
C SER A 426 -7.32 15.48 -1.35
N ARG A 427 -7.30 16.78 -1.66
CA ARG A 427 -8.51 17.62 -1.67
C ARG A 427 -9.46 17.19 -2.79
N ILE A 428 -10.76 17.23 -2.50
CA ILE A 428 -11.80 16.87 -3.48
C ILE A 428 -11.81 17.86 -4.64
N GLY A 429 -11.71 19.16 -4.36
CA GLY A 429 -11.76 20.21 -5.37
C GLY A 429 -13.14 20.39 -6.01
N ASN A 430 -13.23 21.30 -6.98
CA ASN A 430 -14.42 21.57 -7.78
C ASN A 430 -13.99 22.18 -9.14
N ALA A 431 -14.92 22.83 -9.87
CA ALA A 431 -14.61 23.45 -11.16
C ALA A 431 -13.57 24.60 -11.07
N SER A 432 -13.42 25.22 -9.90
CA SER A 432 -12.50 26.35 -9.68
C SER A 432 -11.24 25.96 -8.91
N LEU A 433 -11.31 24.90 -8.09
CA LEU A 433 -10.23 24.38 -7.26
C LEU A 433 -9.82 23.00 -7.77
N ARG A 434 -8.57 22.86 -8.24
CA ARG A 434 -8.04 21.56 -8.64
C ARG A 434 -8.13 20.57 -7.47
N GLY A 435 -8.57 19.36 -7.76
CA GLY A 435 -8.67 18.26 -6.81
C GLY A 435 -8.62 16.91 -7.51
N VAL A 436 -9.32 15.93 -6.94
CA VAL A 436 -9.40 14.56 -7.48
C VAL A 436 -10.13 14.51 -8.83
N SER A 437 -9.91 13.42 -9.58
CA SER A 437 -10.60 13.20 -10.86
C SER A 437 -12.12 13.05 -10.66
N GLY A 438 -12.90 13.25 -11.72
CA GLY A 438 -14.36 13.08 -11.66
C GLY A 438 -14.78 11.66 -11.27
N GLY A 439 -14.04 10.63 -11.73
CA GLY A 439 -14.30 9.24 -11.36
C GLY A 439 -13.97 8.95 -9.89
N GLU A 440 -12.87 9.50 -9.37
CA GLU A 440 -12.55 9.42 -7.94
C GLU A 440 -13.61 10.15 -7.12
N ARG A 441 -14.00 11.36 -7.52
CA ARG A 441 -15.05 12.15 -6.87
C ARG A 441 -16.36 11.35 -6.77
N ARG A 442 -16.74 10.67 -7.86
CA ARG A 442 -17.91 9.79 -7.87
C ARG A 442 -17.79 8.65 -6.85
N ARG A 443 -16.61 8.02 -6.75
CA ARG A 443 -16.36 6.98 -5.75
C ARG A 443 -16.38 7.55 -4.32
N VAL A 444 -15.94 8.79 -4.09
CA VAL A 444 -16.08 9.44 -2.77
C VAL A 444 -17.54 9.56 -2.36
N SER A 445 -18.43 10.00 -3.27
CA SER A 445 -19.87 10.06 -3.01
C SER A 445 -20.44 8.69 -2.62
N ILE A 446 -19.98 7.62 -3.27
CA ILE A 446 -20.36 6.23 -2.91
C ILE A 446 -19.81 5.87 -1.52
N GLY A 447 -18.56 6.20 -1.22
CA GLY A 447 -17.92 5.91 0.06
C GLY A 447 -18.58 6.59 1.25
N MET A 448 -19.04 7.83 1.08
CA MET A 448 -19.78 8.55 2.11
C MET A 448 -21.09 7.85 2.51
N GLU A 449 -21.73 7.14 1.57
CA GLU A 449 -22.91 6.33 1.87
C GLU A 449 -22.54 4.93 2.41
N LEU A 450 -21.52 4.30 1.82
CA LEU A 450 -21.10 2.93 2.13
C LEU A 450 -20.53 2.79 3.56
N VAL A 451 -19.98 3.85 4.14
CA VAL A 451 -19.40 3.83 5.50
C VAL A 451 -20.41 3.47 6.59
N THR A 452 -21.71 3.62 6.31
CA THR A 452 -22.80 3.18 7.21
C THR A 452 -23.18 1.71 7.07
N GLN A 453 -22.51 0.97 6.18
CA GLN A 453 -22.76 -0.44 5.88
C GLN A 453 -24.24 -0.75 5.59
N PRO A 454 -24.85 -0.07 4.61
CA PRO A 454 -26.20 -0.41 4.16
C PRO A 454 -26.25 -1.85 3.61
N GLN A 455 -27.37 -2.54 3.79
CA GLN A 455 -27.53 -3.96 3.41
C GLN A 455 -28.26 -4.18 2.09
#